data_AF-Q0W0V7-F1
#
_entry.id   AF-Q0W0V7-F1
#
_cell.length_a   1.000
_cell.length_b   1.000
_cell.length_c   1.000
_cell.angle_alpha   90.00
_cell.angle_beta   90.00
_cell.angle_gamma   90.00
#
_symmetry.space_group_name_H-M   'P 1'
#
loop_
_entity.id
_entity.type
_entity.pdbx_description
1 polymer ?
#
loop_
_entity_poly.entity_id
_entity_poly.type
_entity_poly.pdbx_seq_one_letter_code
_entity_poly.pdbx_strand_id
1 'polypeptide(L)'
;MTTISRPVNLLLYCLVCLSVFLALASGLATAATAPTTAWEKSYGGADNNDKAESVWQTSDCGFIICGETDNGKGGLPIIFLTKTDWQGNLEWTQTYPASSAKSVKQTSDGGYIVAGSGAKGAYLLKTSETGAEQWSKAYPRVGESGTGDDIYSVHQLPDGNYVMAGNVLHNDKRSTDMYLAKVDGSGNMIWQKTYGSFFGDEKSGADYCYSVWPTSDGGSILGGSTMNKNSKNMYQAIIVKVDADGNQQWFKTFDQIDGRQDTFHIGVQQTHDGGYIWSGGNGYHKQIVKADAQGNMQWYKVYDKPWGGIYSIQQTWDDGYIFVGGDKEGQANVTVVTRTDSQGNVLWEKELKGVGISYSPAVLQIGNGSYVVAGHTKVKGGVPDTYLAQLDKDFTPVPDARFVSPRDAFVMDAGKSYYLTLVMTNNGTMPWTFQDGTILAPSSDSEDMKYFNMTNYTIPIGTIVRPGQSINVNFTYTAPEMNGTYHPEVRMFWTNHGYFGEPAKFTFYVVNGTPDTRTPTAAVTAAPTSAATTAPDVTATPGPTDAPDATPVKTGGLPCLSSVVLPLLVVGTVGLGLYRRRNKEE
;
A
#
# COMPACT_ATOMS: atom_id res chain seq x y z
N MET A 1 8.25 -68.57 32.32
CA MET A 1 7.48 -67.43 32.88
C MET A 1 8.26 -66.17 32.52
N THR A 2 7.83 -65.44 31.49
CA THR A 2 7.11 -64.14 31.61
C THR A 2 7.95 -63.15 32.42
N THR A 3 8.37 -61.97 31.97
CA THR A 3 7.76 -60.93 31.12
C THR A 3 8.75 -59.76 31.22
N ILE A 4 8.88 -58.87 30.22
CA ILE A 4 9.15 -57.41 30.31
C ILE A 4 9.54 -56.97 28.89
N SER A 5 8.57 -56.50 28.10
CA SER A 5 8.86 -55.74 26.85
C SER A 5 7.67 -54.91 26.37
N ARG A 6 6.79 -54.47 27.30
CA ARG A 6 5.54 -53.77 26.94
C ARG A 6 5.32 -52.33 27.46
N PRO A 7 6.17 -51.66 28.27
CA PRO A 7 5.86 -50.29 28.69
C PRO A 7 6.38 -49.19 27.72
N VAL A 8 7.38 -49.47 26.90
CA VAL A 8 8.07 -48.40 26.11
C VAL A 8 7.22 -47.90 24.93
N ASN A 9 6.53 -48.79 24.22
CA ASN A 9 5.69 -48.38 23.09
C ASN A 9 4.46 -47.59 23.53
N LEU A 10 3.85 -47.94 24.67
CA LEU A 10 2.68 -47.22 25.18
C LEU A 10 3.04 -45.79 25.59
N LEU A 11 4.20 -45.59 26.21
CA LEU A 11 4.70 -44.27 26.59
C LEU A 11 5.00 -43.41 25.35
N LEU A 12 5.57 -44.01 24.30
CA LEU A 12 5.88 -43.32 23.04
C LEU A 12 4.61 -42.90 22.29
N TYR A 13 3.59 -43.78 22.22
CA TYR A 13 2.29 -43.43 21.65
C TYR A 13 1.59 -42.34 22.48
N CYS A 14 1.64 -42.41 23.81
CA CYS A 14 1.09 -41.35 24.66
C CYS A 14 1.82 -40.02 24.47
N LEU A 15 3.14 -40.01 24.30
CA LEU A 15 3.91 -38.80 24.04
C LEU A 15 3.63 -38.20 22.66
N VAL A 16 3.47 -39.03 21.63
CA VAL A 16 3.08 -38.57 20.27
C VAL A 16 1.64 -38.06 20.26
N CYS A 17 0.71 -38.74 20.93
CA CYS A 17 -0.66 -38.26 21.07
C CYS A 17 -0.70 -36.97 21.90
N LEU A 18 0.09 -36.84 22.96
CA LEU A 18 0.19 -35.62 23.77
C LEU A 18 0.84 -34.48 23.00
N SER A 19 1.83 -34.74 22.14
CA SER A 19 2.43 -33.71 21.29
C SER A 19 1.47 -33.26 20.18
N VAL A 20 0.69 -34.18 19.59
CA VAL A 20 -0.36 -33.84 18.63
C VAL A 20 -1.50 -33.10 19.32
N PHE A 21 -1.87 -33.50 20.54
CA PHE A 21 -2.91 -32.84 21.33
C PHE A 21 -2.46 -31.46 21.84
N LEU A 22 -1.19 -31.28 22.22
CA LEU A 22 -0.61 -29.98 22.57
C LEU A 22 -0.45 -29.07 21.35
N ALA A 23 -0.11 -29.62 20.18
CA ALA A 23 -0.08 -28.88 18.92
C ALA A 23 -1.49 -28.45 18.45
N LEU A 24 -2.50 -29.30 18.69
CA LEU A 24 -3.91 -28.98 18.45
C LEU A 24 -4.47 -28.00 19.51
N ALA A 25 -4.03 -28.11 20.77
CA ALA A 25 -4.45 -27.24 21.86
C ALA A 25 -3.77 -25.85 21.81
N SER A 26 -2.56 -25.74 21.25
CA SER A 26 -1.92 -24.45 20.95
C SER A 26 -2.60 -23.70 19.79
N GLY A 27 -3.51 -24.34 19.05
CA GLY A 27 -4.31 -23.74 17.99
C GLY A 27 -5.59 -23.05 18.47
N LEU A 28 -5.95 -23.18 19.75
CA LEU A 28 -7.04 -22.37 20.33
C LEU A 28 -6.45 -21.03 20.79
N ALA A 29 -5.98 -20.24 19.83
CA ALA A 29 -5.85 -18.81 20.06
C ALA A 29 -7.26 -18.31 20.39
N THR A 30 -7.49 -17.97 21.66
CA THR A 30 -8.59 -17.07 21.99
C THR A 30 -8.46 -15.87 21.08
N ALA A 31 -9.49 -15.59 20.26
CA ALA A 31 -9.50 -14.46 19.34
C ALA A 31 -8.91 -13.24 20.07
N ALA A 32 -7.84 -12.68 19.51
CA ALA A 32 -7.15 -11.57 20.15
C ALA A 32 -8.17 -10.45 20.36
N THR A 33 -8.09 -9.75 21.49
CA THR A 33 -8.96 -8.60 21.72
C THR A 33 -8.76 -7.61 20.57
N ALA A 34 -9.85 -7.24 19.91
CA ALA A 34 -9.79 -6.28 18.81
C ALA A 34 -9.11 -4.98 19.28
N PRO A 35 -8.30 -4.34 18.44
CA PRO A 35 -7.58 -3.13 18.82
C PRO A 35 -8.56 -2.01 19.23
N THR A 36 -8.11 -1.08 20.07
CA THR A 36 -8.87 0.11 20.45
C THR A 36 -9.01 1.08 19.27
N THR A 37 -9.98 1.99 19.34
CA THR A 37 -10.11 3.07 18.35
C THR A 37 -9.25 4.21 18.90
N ALA A 38 -8.16 4.55 18.21
CA ALA A 38 -7.26 5.60 18.64
C ALA A 38 -7.96 6.96 18.54
N TRP A 39 -8.65 7.19 17.42
CA TRP A 39 -9.51 8.35 17.19
C TRP A 39 -10.48 8.07 16.03
N GLU A 40 -11.56 8.85 16.00
CA GLU A 40 -12.53 8.89 14.89
C GLU A 40 -13.00 10.33 14.66
N LYS A 41 -13.23 10.68 13.40
CA LYS A 41 -13.57 12.04 12.95
C LYS A 41 -14.51 12.02 11.77
N SER A 42 -15.21 13.14 11.59
CA SER A 42 -16.16 13.36 10.52
C SER A 42 -15.89 14.69 9.82
N TYR A 43 -16.07 14.71 8.50
CA TYR A 43 -15.83 15.88 7.65
C TYR A 43 -16.99 16.06 6.68
N GLY A 44 -17.62 17.23 6.72
CA GLY A 44 -18.76 17.54 5.88
C GLY A 44 -19.50 18.79 6.35
N GLY A 45 -20.41 19.28 5.52
CA GLY A 45 -21.27 20.42 5.82
C GLY A 45 -22.61 19.96 6.38
N ALA A 46 -23.20 20.75 7.29
CA ALA A 46 -24.43 20.38 7.99
C ALA A 46 -25.63 20.03 7.08
N ASP A 47 -25.63 20.50 5.83
CA ASP A 47 -26.70 20.32 4.85
C ASP A 47 -26.27 19.51 3.60
N ASN A 48 -25.05 18.96 3.56
CA ASN A 48 -24.47 18.31 2.38
C ASN A 48 -24.30 16.80 2.59
N ASN A 49 -24.68 16.01 1.59
CA ASN A 49 -24.50 14.55 1.59
C ASN A 49 -23.04 14.20 1.24
N ASP A 50 -22.15 14.34 2.21
CA ASP A 50 -20.72 14.09 2.07
C ASP A 50 -20.39 12.62 2.33
N LYS A 51 -19.74 11.98 1.36
CA LYS A 51 -19.41 10.55 1.40
C LYS A 51 -17.94 10.35 1.05
N ALA A 52 -17.30 9.37 1.69
CA ALA A 52 -16.03 8.85 1.22
C ALA A 52 -16.15 7.46 0.63
N GLU A 53 -15.38 7.24 -0.44
CA GLU A 53 -15.32 6.02 -1.25
C GLU A 53 -13.91 5.42 -1.23
N SER A 54 -12.88 6.24 -1.01
CA SER A 54 -11.49 5.79 -0.96
C SER A 54 -10.67 6.64 -0.01
N VAL A 55 -9.68 6.00 0.62
CA VAL A 55 -8.67 6.65 1.47
C VAL A 55 -7.28 6.16 1.10
N TRP A 56 -6.30 7.04 1.25
CA TRP A 56 -4.89 6.73 1.07
C TRP A 56 -4.04 7.46 2.11
N GLN A 57 -3.03 6.77 2.66
CA GLN A 57 -2.05 7.41 3.53
C GLN A 57 -1.06 8.22 2.69
N THR A 58 -0.81 9.46 3.08
CA THR A 58 0.09 10.37 2.37
C THR A 58 1.50 10.31 2.94
N SER A 59 2.47 10.75 2.13
CA SER A 59 3.90 10.75 2.41
C SER A 59 4.34 11.70 3.51
N ASP A 60 3.43 12.44 4.12
CA ASP A 60 3.59 13.26 5.34
C ASP A 60 2.91 12.59 6.56
N CYS A 61 2.54 11.31 6.42
CA CYS A 61 1.77 10.50 7.36
C CYS A 61 0.31 10.92 7.58
N GLY A 62 -0.19 11.91 6.84
CA GLY A 62 -1.61 12.27 6.81
C GLY A 62 -2.47 11.32 5.97
N PHE A 63 -3.71 11.74 5.68
CA PHE A 63 -4.66 10.97 4.88
C PHE A 63 -5.31 11.83 3.81
N ILE A 64 -5.40 11.30 2.59
CA ILE A 64 -6.21 11.87 1.52
C ILE A 64 -7.44 10.97 1.31
N ILE A 65 -8.61 11.59 1.25
CA ILE A 65 -9.90 10.92 1.18
C ILE A 65 -10.66 11.51 0.01
N CYS A 66 -11.23 10.67 -0.85
CA CYS A 66 -12.14 11.12 -1.89
C CYS A 66 -13.52 10.50 -1.74
N GLY A 67 -14.52 11.25 -2.20
CA GLY A 67 -15.82 10.74 -2.53
C GLY A 67 -16.70 11.85 -3.09
N GLU A 68 -17.94 11.94 -2.64
CA GLU A 68 -18.99 12.74 -3.26
C GLU A 68 -19.64 13.67 -2.25
N THR A 69 -19.97 14.88 -2.69
CA THR A 69 -20.82 15.81 -1.94
C THR A 69 -21.95 16.30 -2.82
N ASP A 70 -23.17 16.36 -2.28
CA ASP A 70 -24.18 17.25 -2.85
C ASP A 70 -24.11 18.61 -2.16
N ASN A 71 -24.19 19.70 -2.91
CA ASN A 71 -24.09 21.05 -2.33
C ASN A 71 -25.37 21.46 -1.56
N GLY A 72 -26.18 20.51 -1.04
CA GLY A 72 -27.44 20.74 -0.34
C GLY A 72 -28.56 21.41 -1.18
N LYS A 73 -28.31 21.66 -2.47
CA LYS A 73 -29.15 22.46 -3.38
C LYS A 73 -29.80 21.64 -4.51
N GLY A 74 -29.76 20.31 -4.43
CA GLY A 74 -30.32 19.41 -5.45
C GLY A 74 -29.55 19.41 -6.78
N GLY A 75 -28.28 19.83 -6.78
CA GLY A 75 -27.38 19.70 -7.92
C GLY A 75 -26.79 18.29 -8.03
N LEU A 76 -26.16 17.97 -9.17
CA LEU A 76 -25.38 16.73 -9.30
C LEU A 76 -24.25 16.71 -8.25
N PRO A 77 -23.95 15.55 -7.66
CA PRO A 77 -22.83 15.42 -6.75
C PRO A 77 -21.52 15.83 -7.44
N ILE A 78 -20.60 16.39 -6.65
CA ILE A 78 -19.26 16.78 -7.09
C ILE A 78 -18.20 16.04 -6.28
N ILE A 79 -16.97 15.98 -6.81
CA ILE A 79 -15.86 15.37 -6.08
C ILE A 79 -15.64 16.14 -4.80
N PHE A 80 -15.57 15.43 -3.68
CA PHE A 80 -15.18 15.92 -2.38
C PHE A 80 -13.82 15.30 -2.03
N LEU A 81 -12.78 16.14 -1.96
CA LEU A 81 -11.41 15.70 -1.66
C LEU A 81 -10.96 16.35 -0.36
N THR A 82 -10.65 15.52 0.64
CA THR A 82 -10.30 15.96 1.99
C THR A 82 -8.92 15.45 2.37
N LYS A 83 -8.05 16.36 2.80
CA LYS A 83 -6.73 16.05 3.35
C LYS A 83 -6.71 16.32 4.85
N THR A 84 -6.09 15.41 5.58
CA THR A 84 -5.89 15.51 7.02
C THR A 84 -4.43 15.28 7.39
N ASP A 85 -4.08 15.68 8.61
CA ASP A 85 -2.84 15.23 9.26
C ASP A 85 -2.98 13.77 9.77
N TRP A 86 -1.92 13.26 10.39
CA TRP A 86 -1.84 11.90 10.92
C TRP A 86 -2.78 11.63 12.12
N GLN A 87 -3.27 12.67 12.80
CA GLN A 87 -4.30 12.57 13.84
C GLN A 87 -5.71 12.73 13.28
N GLY A 88 -5.85 12.86 11.96
CA GLY A 88 -7.10 13.16 11.27
C GLY A 88 -7.56 14.61 11.45
N ASN A 89 -6.76 15.56 11.93
CA ASN A 89 -7.19 16.96 11.91
C ASN A 89 -7.29 17.43 10.46
N LEU A 90 -8.38 18.13 10.13
CA LEU A 90 -8.59 18.66 8.78
C LEU A 90 -7.51 19.67 8.43
N GLU A 91 -6.81 19.45 7.31
CA GLU A 91 -5.89 20.42 6.73
C GLU A 91 -6.59 21.25 5.68
N TRP A 92 -7.24 20.58 4.71
CA TRP A 92 -8.05 21.24 3.70
C TRP A 92 -9.09 20.30 3.10
N THR A 93 -10.13 20.90 2.55
CA THR A 93 -11.14 20.25 1.72
C THR A 93 -11.31 21.06 0.45
N GLN A 94 -11.38 20.38 -0.69
CA GLN A 94 -11.65 20.99 -1.99
C GLN A 94 -12.70 20.21 -2.76
N THR A 95 -13.37 20.89 -3.68
CA THR A 95 -14.37 20.28 -4.56
C THR A 95 -14.05 20.52 -6.02
N TYR A 96 -14.37 19.54 -6.86
CA TYR A 96 -14.04 19.58 -8.30
C TYR A 96 -15.25 19.18 -9.15
N PRO A 97 -15.41 19.79 -10.34
CA PRO A 97 -16.55 19.55 -11.21
C PRO A 97 -16.45 18.20 -11.91
N ALA A 98 -16.88 17.13 -11.24
CA ALA A 98 -17.18 15.83 -11.83
C ALA A 98 -18.42 15.23 -11.14
N SER A 99 -18.85 14.03 -11.52
CA SER A 99 -20.06 13.39 -11.02
C SER A 99 -19.80 12.39 -9.89
N SER A 100 -18.60 11.81 -9.81
CA SER A 100 -18.21 10.90 -8.73
C SER A 100 -16.69 10.80 -8.57
N ALA A 101 -16.23 10.40 -7.39
CA ALA A 101 -14.86 9.95 -7.13
C ALA A 101 -14.91 8.61 -6.40
N LYS A 102 -14.28 7.58 -6.98
CA LYS A 102 -14.29 6.19 -6.48
C LYS A 102 -12.93 5.72 -5.97
N SER A 103 -11.84 6.33 -6.43
CA SER A 103 -10.48 5.96 -6.01
C SER A 103 -9.59 7.19 -5.92
N VAL A 104 -8.79 7.26 -4.86
CA VAL A 104 -7.71 8.27 -4.70
C VAL A 104 -6.41 7.59 -4.31
N LYS A 105 -5.30 8.06 -4.88
CA LYS A 105 -3.93 7.68 -4.51
C LYS A 105 -3.04 8.91 -4.48
N GLN A 106 -2.05 8.94 -3.59
CA GLN A 106 -0.95 9.88 -3.71
C GLN A 106 -0.02 9.45 -4.85
N THR A 107 0.45 10.42 -5.62
CA THR A 107 1.38 10.21 -6.73
C THR A 107 2.83 10.49 -6.30
N SER A 108 3.78 9.95 -7.05
CA SER A 108 5.23 10.03 -6.78
C SER A 108 5.78 11.45 -6.70
N ASP A 109 5.07 12.43 -7.27
CA ASP A 109 5.38 13.86 -7.22
C ASP A 109 4.77 14.58 -6.00
N GLY A 110 4.17 13.84 -5.06
CA GLY A 110 3.53 14.37 -3.85
C GLY A 110 2.07 14.80 -4.03
N GLY A 111 1.58 14.89 -5.27
CA GLY A 111 0.18 15.22 -5.58
C GLY A 111 -0.78 14.04 -5.43
N TYR A 112 -2.01 14.19 -5.94
CA TYR A 112 -3.05 13.15 -5.85
C TYR A 112 -3.69 12.88 -7.19
N ILE A 113 -3.92 11.59 -7.50
CA ILE A 113 -4.72 11.14 -8.63
C ILE A 113 -6.05 10.61 -8.12
N VAL A 114 -7.14 11.12 -8.69
CA VAL A 114 -8.53 10.75 -8.36
C VAL A 114 -9.20 10.21 -9.61
N ALA A 115 -9.89 9.09 -9.47
CA ALA A 115 -10.66 8.47 -10.53
C ALA A 115 -12.13 8.33 -10.17
N GLY A 116 -12.98 8.45 -11.18
CA GLY A 116 -14.43 8.33 -11.05
C GLY A 116 -15.11 8.64 -12.38
N SER A 117 -16.22 9.35 -12.30
CA SER A 117 -17.07 9.64 -13.46
C SER A 117 -17.31 11.14 -13.57
N GLY A 118 -17.32 11.65 -14.79
CA GLY A 118 -17.74 13.00 -15.14
C GLY A 118 -18.98 13.00 -16.02
N ALA A 119 -19.41 14.19 -16.47
CA ALA A 119 -20.60 14.35 -17.30
C ALA A 119 -20.57 13.58 -18.64
N LYS A 120 -19.38 13.11 -19.07
CA LYS A 120 -19.16 12.42 -20.35
C LYS A 120 -18.52 11.03 -20.17
N GLY A 121 -18.70 10.40 -19.00
CA GLY A 121 -18.12 9.09 -18.69
C GLY A 121 -16.86 9.18 -17.84
N ALA A 122 -15.91 8.28 -18.08
CA ALA A 122 -14.69 8.11 -17.28
C ALA A 122 -13.94 9.43 -17.07
N TYR A 123 -13.48 9.67 -15.84
CA TYR A 123 -12.81 10.91 -15.47
C TYR A 123 -11.62 10.67 -14.55
N LEU A 124 -10.53 11.38 -14.84
CA LEU A 124 -9.36 11.48 -13.97
C LEU A 124 -9.10 12.94 -13.61
N LEU A 125 -8.76 13.17 -12.35
CA LEU A 125 -8.32 14.45 -11.80
C LEU A 125 -6.95 14.25 -11.17
N LYS A 126 -5.99 15.09 -11.55
CA LYS A 126 -4.68 15.20 -10.90
C LYS A 126 -4.57 16.54 -10.21
N THR A 127 -4.13 16.52 -8.95
CA THR A 127 -3.90 17.71 -8.15
C THR A 127 -2.46 17.76 -7.63
N SER A 128 -2.05 18.94 -7.17
CA SER A 128 -0.87 19.11 -6.31
C SER A 128 -1.13 18.57 -4.90
N GLU A 129 -0.08 18.59 -4.07
CA GLU A 129 -0.14 18.27 -2.63
C GLU A 129 -1.10 19.18 -1.83
N THR A 130 -1.34 20.40 -2.33
CA THR A 130 -2.25 21.40 -1.74
C THR A 130 -3.68 21.33 -2.30
N GLY A 131 -3.96 20.35 -3.15
CA GLY A 131 -5.23 20.19 -3.83
C GLY A 131 -5.40 21.05 -5.10
N ALA A 132 -4.47 21.94 -5.44
CA ALA A 132 -4.61 22.73 -6.67
C ALA A 132 -4.69 21.80 -7.90
N GLU A 133 -5.72 21.95 -8.74
CA GLU A 133 -5.86 21.16 -9.97
C GLU A 133 -4.65 21.39 -10.88
N GLN A 134 -3.98 20.31 -11.24
CA GLN A 134 -2.91 20.32 -12.23
C GLN A 134 -3.47 20.02 -13.62
N TRP A 135 -4.32 19.01 -13.70
CA TRP A 135 -5.10 18.70 -14.89
C TRP A 135 -6.31 17.84 -14.54
N SER A 136 -7.33 17.91 -15.37
CA SER A 136 -8.41 16.95 -15.37
C SER A 136 -8.79 16.54 -16.80
N LYS A 137 -9.20 15.28 -16.95
CA LYS A 137 -9.53 14.71 -18.26
C LYS A 137 -10.73 13.79 -18.17
N ALA A 138 -11.68 14.02 -19.06
CA ALA A 138 -12.72 13.07 -19.39
C ALA A 138 -12.25 12.18 -20.53
N TYR A 139 -12.58 10.90 -20.47
CA TYR A 139 -12.26 9.92 -21.51
C TYR A 139 -13.56 9.40 -22.12
N PRO A 140 -14.25 10.25 -22.93
CA PRO A 140 -15.45 9.83 -23.63
C PRO A 140 -15.10 8.83 -24.73
N ARG A 141 -15.88 7.76 -24.87
CA ARG A 141 -15.72 6.86 -26.00
C ARG A 141 -16.21 7.51 -27.30
N VAL A 142 -15.39 7.42 -28.35
CA VAL A 142 -15.74 7.93 -29.68
C VAL A 142 -16.85 7.06 -30.28
N GLY A 143 -17.99 7.68 -30.63
CA GLY A 143 -19.10 7.02 -31.34
C GLY A 143 -20.24 6.52 -30.46
N GLU A 144 -20.24 6.82 -29.16
CA GLU A 144 -21.26 6.34 -28.22
C GLU A 144 -21.90 7.50 -27.45
N SER A 145 -23.22 7.45 -27.24
CA SER A 145 -24.01 8.54 -26.64
C SER A 145 -24.45 8.25 -25.19
N GLY A 146 -23.77 7.32 -24.52
CA GLY A 146 -24.06 6.90 -23.15
C GLY A 146 -23.44 7.80 -22.07
N THR A 147 -24.07 7.84 -20.90
CA THR A 147 -23.63 8.58 -19.70
C THR A 147 -23.11 7.64 -18.61
N GLY A 148 -22.45 6.52 -18.96
CA GLY A 148 -22.34 5.36 -18.07
C GLY A 148 -20.97 4.68 -17.96
N ASP A 149 -19.87 5.39 -18.23
CA ASP A 149 -18.53 4.82 -18.05
C ASP A 149 -18.00 5.24 -16.67
N ASP A 150 -18.13 4.35 -15.68
CA ASP A 150 -17.57 4.57 -14.34
C ASP A 150 -16.19 3.97 -14.24
N ILE A 151 -15.22 4.73 -13.73
CA ILE A 151 -13.91 4.21 -13.30
C ILE A 151 -13.95 4.01 -11.78
N TYR A 152 -13.63 2.81 -11.33
CA TYR A 152 -13.69 2.44 -9.92
C TYR A 152 -12.32 2.46 -9.25
N SER A 153 -11.25 2.31 -10.03
CA SER A 153 -9.91 2.11 -9.47
C SER A 153 -8.83 2.73 -10.36
N VAL A 154 -7.84 3.36 -9.71
CA VAL A 154 -6.68 3.95 -10.39
C VAL A 154 -5.41 3.68 -9.60
N HIS A 155 -4.31 3.43 -10.31
CA HIS A 155 -2.98 3.27 -9.76
C HIS A 155 -1.94 3.99 -10.63
N GLN A 156 -0.96 4.62 -10.00
CA GLN A 156 0.26 5.05 -10.68
C GLN A 156 1.21 3.86 -10.87
N LEU A 157 1.84 3.80 -12.03
CA LEU A 157 2.81 2.78 -12.45
C LEU A 157 4.26 3.28 -12.24
N PRO A 158 5.26 2.38 -12.21
CA PRO A 158 6.67 2.74 -12.03
C PRO A 158 7.21 3.75 -13.05
N ASP A 159 6.66 3.76 -14.25
CA ASP A 159 7.02 4.65 -15.35
C ASP A 159 6.39 6.05 -15.24
N GLY A 160 5.66 6.32 -14.15
CA GLY A 160 4.95 7.58 -13.91
C GLY A 160 3.59 7.68 -14.61
N ASN A 161 3.23 6.68 -15.43
CA ASN A 161 1.94 6.58 -16.08
C ASN A 161 0.86 6.10 -15.09
N TYR A 162 -0.40 6.13 -15.50
CA TYR A 162 -1.52 5.67 -14.69
C TYR A 162 -2.26 4.54 -15.40
N VAL A 163 -2.71 3.55 -14.63
CA VAL A 163 -3.69 2.56 -15.06
C VAL A 163 -5.01 2.83 -14.35
N MET A 164 -6.11 2.78 -15.08
CA MET A 164 -7.46 2.97 -14.56
C MET A 164 -8.39 1.87 -15.07
N ALA A 165 -9.30 1.42 -14.22
CA ALA A 165 -10.25 0.36 -14.56
C ALA A 165 -11.67 0.66 -14.11
N GLY A 166 -12.62 0.14 -14.89
CA GLY A 166 -14.03 0.36 -14.67
C GLY A 166 -14.90 -0.32 -15.72
N ASN A 167 -16.01 0.29 -16.08
CA ASN A 167 -17.01 -0.30 -16.96
C ASN A 167 -17.17 0.50 -18.24
N VAL A 168 -17.54 -0.17 -19.32
CA VAL A 168 -18.03 0.47 -20.55
C VAL A 168 -19.39 -0.10 -20.93
N LEU A 169 -20.36 0.78 -21.17
CA LEU A 169 -21.70 0.38 -21.62
C LEU A 169 -21.78 0.42 -23.14
N HIS A 170 -22.20 -0.68 -23.78
CA HIS A 170 -22.39 -0.72 -25.22
C HIS A 170 -23.66 0.04 -25.67
N ASN A 171 -23.60 0.62 -26.87
CA ASN A 171 -24.67 1.43 -27.48
C ASN A 171 -26.05 0.75 -27.58
N ASP A 172 -26.12 -0.59 -27.60
CA ASP A 172 -27.37 -1.34 -27.58
C ASP A 172 -28.01 -1.42 -26.18
N LYS A 173 -27.36 -0.83 -25.16
CA LYS A 173 -27.75 -0.71 -23.76
C LYS A 173 -28.05 -2.04 -23.08
N ARG A 174 -27.48 -3.14 -23.60
CA ARG A 174 -27.71 -4.49 -23.09
C ARG A 174 -26.44 -5.22 -22.67
N SER A 175 -25.27 -4.67 -22.98
CA SER A 175 -23.98 -5.26 -22.63
C SER A 175 -23.07 -4.25 -21.93
N THR A 176 -22.42 -4.67 -20.85
CA THR A 176 -21.34 -3.94 -20.18
C THR A 176 -20.08 -4.77 -20.25
N ASP A 177 -18.96 -4.16 -20.63
CA ASP A 177 -17.65 -4.82 -20.58
C ASP A 177 -16.77 -4.17 -19.51
N MET A 178 -15.82 -4.94 -18.97
CA MET A 178 -14.73 -4.41 -18.18
C MET A 178 -13.89 -3.49 -19.08
N TYR A 179 -13.50 -2.33 -18.57
CA TYR A 179 -12.68 -1.35 -19.25
C TYR A 179 -11.37 -1.15 -18.49
N LEU A 180 -10.26 -1.12 -19.23
CA LEU A 180 -8.94 -0.80 -18.71
C LEU A 180 -8.27 0.20 -19.65
N ALA A 181 -7.67 1.23 -19.08
CA ALA A 181 -6.88 2.18 -19.84
C ALA A 181 -5.58 2.50 -19.14
N LYS A 182 -4.56 2.75 -19.95
CA LYS A 182 -3.29 3.33 -19.53
C LYS A 182 -3.18 4.73 -20.12
N VAL A 183 -2.85 5.70 -19.27
CA VAL A 183 -2.64 7.09 -19.65
C VAL A 183 -1.27 7.56 -19.18
N ASP A 184 -0.66 8.51 -19.89
CA ASP A 184 0.63 9.05 -19.50
C ASP A 184 0.55 9.90 -18.22
N GLY A 185 1.71 10.36 -17.71
CA GLY A 185 1.78 11.24 -16.55
C GLY A 185 0.99 12.57 -16.68
N SER A 186 0.67 12.97 -17.91
CA SER A 186 -0.17 14.14 -18.24
C SER A 186 -1.63 13.77 -18.56
N GLY A 187 -2.01 12.51 -18.36
CA GLY A 187 -3.33 11.95 -18.65
C GLY A 187 -3.64 11.79 -20.15
N ASN A 188 -2.67 11.79 -21.06
CA ASN A 188 -2.96 11.46 -22.46
C ASN A 188 -3.14 9.95 -22.60
N MET A 189 -4.13 9.52 -23.37
CA MET A 189 -4.40 8.11 -23.62
C MET A 189 -3.20 7.45 -24.31
N ILE A 190 -2.65 6.38 -23.71
CA ILE A 190 -1.63 5.52 -24.33
C ILE A 190 -2.34 4.36 -25.01
N TRP A 191 -3.15 3.63 -24.26
CA TRP A 191 -3.99 2.56 -24.77
C TRP A 191 -5.23 2.36 -23.90
N GLN A 192 -6.27 1.78 -24.50
CA GLN A 192 -7.47 1.32 -23.79
C GLN A 192 -7.94 0.00 -24.38
N LYS A 193 -8.51 -0.86 -23.53
CA LYS A 193 -9.02 -2.18 -23.91
C LYS A 193 -10.29 -2.50 -23.13
N THR A 194 -11.10 -3.35 -23.72
CA THR A 194 -12.29 -3.91 -23.09
C THR A 194 -12.14 -5.42 -22.93
N TYR A 195 -12.71 -5.95 -21.85
CA TYR A 195 -12.74 -7.39 -21.58
C TYR A 195 -14.17 -7.74 -21.18
N GLY A 196 -14.77 -8.63 -21.94
CA GLY A 196 -16.15 -9.02 -21.76
C GLY A 196 -16.51 -10.14 -22.72
N SER A 197 -17.79 -10.50 -22.75
CA SER A 197 -18.29 -11.58 -23.60
C SER A 197 -17.53 -12.90 -23.38
N PHE A 198 -17.04 -13.14 -22.17
CA PHE A 198 -16.19 -14.29 -21.80
C PHE A 198 -16.82 -15.65 -22.14
N PHE A 199 -18.14 -15.69 -22.33
CA PHE A 199 -18.94 -16.87 -22.65
C PHE A 199 -19.73 -16.79 -23.97
N GLY A 200 -19.40 -15.83 -24.85
CA GLY A 200 -19.97 -15.73 -26.21
C GLY A 200 -21.37 -15.11 -26.30
N ASP A 201 -21.82 -14.39 -25.26
CA ASP A 201 -23.07 -13.63 -25.29
C ASP A 201 -22.82 -12.15 -25.57
N GLU A 202 -22.54 -11.84 -26.84
CA GLU A 202 -22.22 -10.48 -27.32
C GLU A 202 -23.40 -9.48 -27.20
N LYS A 203 -24.61 -9.93 -26.81
CA LYS A 203 -25.83 -9.10 -26.88
C LYS A 203 -26.56 -8.91 -25.55
N SER A 204 -26.14 -9.61 -24.49
CA SER A 204 -26.68 -9.43 -23.13
C SER A 204 -25.65 -9.54 -22.00
N GLY A 205 -24.35 -9.67 -22.32
CA GLY A 205 -23.23 -9.78 -21.38
C GLY A 205 -23.10 -8.61 -20.40
N ALA A 206 -23.30 -8.83 -19.10
CA ALA A 206 -22.95 -7.84 -18.08
C ALA A 206 -21.65 -8.25 -17.37
N ASP A 207 -20.55 -7.61 -17.76
CA ASP A 207 -19.20 -7.78 -17.25
C ASP A 207 -18.73 -6.46 -16.60
N TYR A 208 -18.63 -6.46 -15.28
CA TYR A 208 -18.27 -5.29 -14.49
C TYR A 208 -16.85 -5.41 -13.93
N CYS A 209 -16.06 -4.34 -13.93
CA CYS A 209 -14.78 -4.22 -13.24
C CYS A 209 -14.90 -3.22 -12.08
N TYR A 210 -14.47 -3.66 -10.90
CA TYR A 210 -14.51 -2.84 -9.67
C TYR A 210 -13.12 -2.48 -9.15
N SER A 211 -12.10 -3.27 -9.50
CA SER A 211 -10.76 -3.11 -8.93
C SER A 211 -9.69 -3.46 -9.95
N VAL A 212 -8.60 -2.69 -9.95
CA VAL A 212 -7.35 -3.03 -10.65
C VAL A 212 -6.18 -2.93 -9.70
N TRP A 213 -5.22 -3.85 -9.84
CA TRP A 213 -3.96 -3.82 -9.11
C TRP A 213 -2.78 -4.04 -10.07
N PRO A 214 -1.79 -3.15 -10.13
CA PRO A 214 -0.56 -3.37 -10.89
C PRO A 214 0.21 -4.58 -10.37
N THR A 215 0.75 -5.40 -11.25
CA THR A 215 1.48 -6.62 -10.87
C THR A 215 2.98 -6.47 -11.06
N SER A 216 3.76 -7.20 -10.25
CA SER A 216 5.23 -7.16 -10.23
C SER A 216 5.90 -7.53 -11.55
N ASP A 217 5.17 -8.20 -12.46
CA ASP A 217 5.61 -8.52 -13.82
C ASP A 217 5.36 -7.38 -14.83
N GLY A 218 4.93 -6.20 -14.35
CA GLY A 218 4.61 -5.03 -15.17
C GLY A 218 3.19 -5.03 -15.75
N GLY A 219 2.41 -6.09 -15.54
CA GLY A 219 1.01 -6.18 -15.96
C GLY A 219 0.02 -5.61 -14.95
N SER A 220 -1.22 -6.09 -15.02
CA SER A 220 -2.27 -5.76 -14.04
C SER A 220 -3.22 -6.93 -13.84
N ILE A 221 -3.81 -7.02 -12.64
CA ILE A 221 -4.90 -7.93 -12.31
C ILE A 221 -6.17 -7.13 -12.09
N LEU A 222 -7.28 -7.56 -12.69
CA LEU A 222 -8.58 -6.92 -12.61
C LEU A 222 -9.55 -7.83 -11.86
N GLY A 223 -10.37 -7.23 -11.00
CA GLY A 223 -11.41 -7.88 -10.22
C GLY A 223 -12.78 -7.37 -10.61
N GLY A 224 -13.70 -8.29 -10.89
CA GLY A 224 -15.00 -7.95 -11.46
C GLY A 224 -16.07 -9.01 -11.27
N SER A 225 -17.22 -8.78 -11.88
CA SER A 225 -18.29 -9.77 -11.97
C SER A 225 -18.73 -9.96 -13.42
N THR A 226 -19.07 -11.18 -13.79
CA THR A 226 -19.56 -11.55 -15.13
C THR A 226 -20.84 -12.36 -14.98
N MET A 227 -21.67 -12.40 -16.02
CA MET A 227 -22.82 -13.30 -16.03
C MET A 227 -22.40 -14.77 -15.92
N ASN A 228 -23.14 -15.51 -15.12
CA ASN A 228 -22.93 -16.95 -14.93
C ASN A 228 -23.37 -17.72 -16.18
N LYS A 229 -22.45 -18.51 -16.73
CA LYS A 229 -22.68 -19.35 -17.91
C LYS A 229 -23.87 -20.31 -17.76
N ASN A 230 -24.07 -20.84 -16.56
CA ASN A 230 -25.08 -21.86 -16.25
C ASN A 230 -26.40 -21.28 -15.72
N SER A 231 -26.41 -20.00 -15.32
CA SER A 231 -27.58 -19.31 -14.76
C SER A 231 -27.67 -17.86 -15.26
N LYS A 232 -28.41 -17.64 -16.35
CA LYS A 232 -28.48 -16.37 -17.11
C LYS A 232 -29.03 -15.12 -16.36
N ASN A 233 -29.29 -15.21 -15.06
CA ASN A 233 -29.72 -14.10 -14.21
C ASN A 233 -28.83 -13.94 -12.96
N MET A 234 -27.66 -14.56 -12.97
CA MET A 234 -26.75 -14.59 -11.81
C MET A 234 -25.39 -14.10 -12.23
N TYR A 235 -24.74 -13.33 -11.36
CA TYR A 235 -23.35 -12.94 -11.53
C TYR A 235 -22.43 -13.95 -10.83
N GLN A 236 -21.18 -14.00 -11.28
CA GLN A 236 -20.08 -14.74 -10.68
C GLN A 236 -18.83 -13.86 -10.69
N ALA A 237 -17.93 -14.09 -9.73
CA ALA A 237 -16.66 -13.38 -9.70
C ALA A 237 -15.82 -13.73 -10.94
N ILE A 238 -15.19 -12.72 -11.54
CA ILE A 238 -14.21 -12.87 -12.60
C ILE A 238 -12.94 -12.11 -12.26
N ILE A 239 -11.82 -12.78 -12.50
CA ILE A 239 -10.48 -12.23 -12.35
C ILE A 239 -9.80 -12.28 -13.71
N VAL A 240 -9.28 -11.14 -14.18
CA VAL A 240 -8.62 -11.03 -15.49
C VAL A 240 -7.19 -10.55 -15.29
N LYS A 241 -6.22 -11.33 -15.77
CA LYS A 241 -4.80 -10.95 -15.77
C LYS A 241 -4.42 -10.45 -17.15
N VAL A 242 -3.72 -9.32 -17.17
CA VAL A 242 -3.21 -8.70 -18.40
C VAL A 242 -1.71 -8.44 -18.29
N ASP A 243 -1.03 -8.37 -19.44
CA ASP A 243 0.35 -7.92 -19.56
C ASP A 243 0.47 -6.38 -19.51
N ALA A 244 1.69 -5.86 -19.64
CA ALA A 244 1.99 -4.41 -19.59
C ALA A 244 1.35 -3.61 -20.73
N ASP A 245 1.04 -4.26 -21.85
CA ASP A 245 0.37 -3.68 -23.01
C ASP A 245 -1.15 -3.84 -22.93
N GLY A 246 -1.66 -4.47 -21.86
CA GLY A 246 -3.06 -4.77 -21.63
C GLY A 246 -3.56 -6.02 -22.36
N ASN A 247 -2.70 -6.84 -22.97
CA ASN A 247 -3.21 -8.07 -23.59
C ASN A 247 -3.59 -9.07 -22.50
N GLN A 248 -4.79 -9.66 -22.65
CA GLN A 248 -5.28 -10.68 -21.73
C GLN A 248 -4.36 -11.91 -21.76
N GLN A 249 -3.80 -12.26 -20.60
CA GLN A 249 -3.02 -13.47 -20.41
C GLN A 249 -3.92 -14.64 -20.03
N TRP A 250 -4.82 -14.41 -19.08
CA TRP A 250 -5.83 -15.37 -18.67
C TRP A 250 -6.98 -14.66 -17.95
N PHE A 251 -8.12 -15.35 -17.89
CA PHE A 251 -9.18 -15.01 -16.96
C PHE A 251 -9.61 -16.27 -16.20
N LYS A 252 -10.13 -16.08 -15.00
CA LYS A 252 -10.70 -17.13 -14.16
C LYS A 252 -12.05 -16.67 -13.67
N THR A 253 -13.00 -17.59 -13.67
CA THR A 253 -14.28 -17.38 -12.98
C THR A 253 -14.32 -18.30 -11.78
N PHE A 254 -14.94 -17.80 -10.72
CA PHE A 254 -15.15 -18.56 -9.51
C PHE A 254 -16.66 -18.60 -9.30
N ASP A 255 -17.25 -19.74 -9.64
CA ASP A 255 -18.64 -20.03 -9.38
C ASP A 255 -18.78 -20.81 -8.08
N GLN A 256 -19.86 -20.54 -7.35
CA GLN A 256 -20.42 -21.46 -6.36
C GLN A 256 -19.40 -22.11 -5.44
N ILE A 257 -18.57 -21.30 -4.81
CA ILE A 257 -17.78 -21.80 -3.70
C ILE A 257 -18.79 -22.18 -2.62
N ASP A 258 -18.96 -23.49 -2.42
CA ASP A 258 -19.99 -24.15 -1.57
C ASP A 258 -21.48 -23.95 -1.94
N GLY A 259 -21.78 -23.55 -3.18
CA GLY A 259 -23.15 -23.30 -3.65
C GLY A 259 -23.64 -21.87 -3.38
N ARG A 260 -22.81 -21.02 -2.78
CA ARG A 260 -23.03 -19.59 -2.55
C ARG A 260 -22.66 -18.75 -3.78
N GLN A 261 -23.37 -17.64 -3.98
CA GLN A 261 -23.18 -16.78 -5.15
C GLN A 261 -22.08 -15.73 -4.87
N ASP A 262 -21.53 -15.09 -5.90
CA ASP A 262 -20.66 -13.91 -5.78
C ASP A 262 -21.23 -12.83 -6.69
N THR A 263 -21.69 -11.73 -6.11
CA THR A 263 -22.54 -10.82 -6.88
C THR A 263 -22.12 -9.36 -6.87
N PHE A 264 -21.31 -8.85 -5.93
CA PHE A 264 -20.96 -7.42 -5.93
C PHE A 264 -19.57 -7.10 -5.32
N HIS A 265 -18.90 -6.08 -5.88
CA HIS A 265 -17.68 -5.42 -5.38
C HIS A 265 -16.48 -6.35 -5.11
N ILE A 266 -15.77 -6.73 -6.18
CA ILE A 266 -14.53 -7.50 -6.08
C ILE A 266 -13.34 -6.57 -5.88
N GLY A 267 -12.74 -6.60 -4.68
CA GLY A 267 -11.42 -6.02 -4.43
C GLY A 267 -10.35 -7.05 -4.75
N VAL A 268 -9.36 -6.70 -5.58
CA VAL A 268 -8.26 -7.60 -5.94
C VAL A 268 -6.91 -6.98 -5.58
N GLN A 269 -5.96 -7.82 -5.15
CA GLN A 269 -4.60 -7.42 -4.85
C GLN A 269 -3.62 -8.55 -5.20
N GLN A 270 -2.45 -8.19 -5.72
CA GLN A 270 -1.33 -9.14 -5.79
C GLN A 270 -0.79 -9.36 -4.37
N THR A 271 -0.76 -10.61 -3.93
CA THR A 271 -0.20 -10.96 -2.62
C THR A 271 1.31 -10.98 -2.67
N HIS A 272 1.95 -10.83 -1.52
CA HIS A 272 3.39 -10.77 -1.39
C HIS A 272 4.08 -11.98 -2.05
N ASP A 273 3.46 -13.17 -1.98
CA ASP A 273 3.85 -14.43 -2.64
C ASP A 273 3.78 -14.46 -4.16
N GLY A 274 3.46 -13.34 -4.78
CA GLY A 274 3.32 -13.20 -6.22
C GLY A 274 1.99 -13.77 -6.74
N GLY A 275 1.20 -14.40 -5.88
CA GLY A 275 -0.18 -14.80 -6.16
C GLY A 275 -1.16 -13.65 -6.03
N TYR A 276 -2.43 -13.99 -5.81
CA TYR A 276 -3.51 -13.00 -5.73
C TYR A 276 -4.48 -13.30 -4.61
N ILE A 277 -4.99 -12.25 -3.97
CA ILE A 277 -6.16 -12.32 -3.08
C ILE A 277 -7.26 -11.48 -3.72
N TRP A 278 -8.49 -11.96 -3.64
CA TRP A 278 -9.65 -11.11 -3.89
C TRP A 278 -10.75 -11.35 -2.87
N SER A 279 -11.54 -10.31 -2.68
CA SER A 279 -12.75 -10.34 -1.87
C SER A 279 -14.00 -10.44 -2.74
N GLY A 280 -15.05 -11.04 -2.19
CA GLY A 280 -16.36 -11.18 -2.82
C GLY A 280 -17.47 -11.34 -1.80
N GLY A 281 -18.66 -11.66 -2.30
CA GLY A 281 -19.84 -11.94 -1.49
C GLY A 281 -21.15 -11.90 -2.28
N ASN A 282 -22.21 -12.51 -1.73
CA ASN A 282 -23.57 -12.54 -2.31
C ASN A 282 -24.60 -11.68 -1.57
N GLY A 283 -24.17 -10.63 -0.87
CA GLY A 283 -25.06 -9.85 -0.02
C GLY A 283 -25.48 -10.56 1.28
N TYR A 284 -25.24 -11.87 1.43
CA TYR A 284 -25.45 -12.61 2.68
C TYR A 284 -24.13 -13.02 3.34
N HIS A 285 -23.08 -13.28 2.55
CA HIS A 285 -21.80 -13.81 3.05
C HIS A 285 -20.61 -13.02 2.52
N LYS A 286 -19.63 -12.80 3.40
CA LYS A 286 -18.30 -12.26 3.04
C LYS A 286 -17.42 -13.41 2.59
N GLN A 287 -16.63 -13.20 1.55
CA GLN A 287 -15.71 -14.21 1.06
C GLN A 287 -14.37 -13.61 0.66
N ILE A 288 -13.29 -14.34 0.96
CA ILE A 288 -11.98 -14.09 0.37
C ILE A 288 -11.46 -15.37 -0.28
N VAL A 289 -10.73 -15.22 -1.39
CA VAL A 289 -10.12 -16.33 -2.11
C VAL A 289 -8.68 -16.00 -2.41
N LYS A 290 -7.80 -16.96 -2.14
CA LYS A 290 -6.37 -16.90 -2.44
C LYS A 290 -6.06 -17.76 -3.64
N ALA A 291 -5.28 -17.23 -4.57
CA ALA A 291 -4.72 -17.96 -5.69
C ALA A 291 -3.19 -17.83 -5.79
N ASP A 292 -2.60 -18.74 -6.56
CA ASP A 292 -1.22 -18.66 -7.02
C ASP A 292 -1.04 -17.63 -8.15
N ALA A 293 0.19 -17.45 -8.63
CA ALA A 293 0.53 -16.50 -9.69
C ALA A 293 -0.09 -16.86 -11.06
N GLN A 294 -0.60 -18.08 -11.24
CA GLN A 294 -1.31 -18.53 -12.44
C GLN A 294 -2.84 -18.41 -12.28
N GLY A 295 -3.31 -17.86 -11.17
CA GLY A 295 -4.73 -17.69 -10.86
C GLY A 295 -5.42 -18.99 -10.44
N ASN A 296 -4.68 -20.05 -10.07
CA ASN A 296 -5.29 -21.26 -9.52
C ASN A 296 -5.58 -21.06 -8.03
N MET A 297 -6.81 -21.36 -7.62
CA MET A 297 -7.22 -21.26 -6.22
C MET A 297 -6.36 -22.16 -5.33
N GLN A 298 -5.80 -21.58 -4.27
CA GLN A 298 -5.09 -22.28 -3.22
C GLN A 298 -6.03 -22.59 -2.04
N TRP A 299 -6.80 -21.59 -1.62
CA TRP A 299 -7.80 -21.72 -0.56
C TRP A 299 -8.84 -20.60 -0.66
N TYR A 300 -9.96 -20.79 0.02
CA TYR A 300 -10.97 -19.76 0.22
C TYR A 300 -11.48 -19.78 1.66
N LYS A 301 -12.04 -18.65 2.11
CA LYS A 301 -12.76 -18.54 3.38
C LYS A 301 -14.07 -17.82 3.18
N VAL A 302 -15.12 -18.35 3.79
CA VAL A 302 -16.43 -17.73 3.88
C VAL A 302 -16.68 -17.34 5.33
N TYR A 303 -17.15 -16.11 5.54
CA TYR A 303 -17.52 -15.59 6.84
C TYR A 303 -19.03 -15.34 6.85
N ASP A 304 -19.75 -16.21 7.55
CA ASP A 304 -21.22 -16.29 7.51
C ASP A 304 -21.93 -15.14 8.22
N LYS A 305 -21.27 -14.49 9.18
CA LYS A 305 -21.74 -13.29 9.87
C LYS A 305 -20.55 -12.37 10.16
N PRO A 306 -20.77 -11.05 10.28
CA PRO A 306 -21.97 -10.30 9.90
C PRO A 306 -22.27 -10.37 8.40
N TRP A 307 -23.54 -10.18 8.02
CA TRP A 307 -24.06 -10.46 6.67
C TRP A 307 -23.64 -9.37 5.70
N GLY A 308 -23.29 -9.67 4.46
CA GLY A 308 -22.98 -8.65 3.45
C GLY A 308 -21.63 -8.88 2.78
N GLY A 309 -21.33 -8.04 1.79
CA GLY A 309 -20.08 -8.13 1.01
C GLY A 309 -18.89 -7.48 1.71
N ILE A 310 -17.70 -7.77 1.18
CA ILE A 310 -16.46 -7.05 1.49
C ILE A 310 -16.28 -5.96 0.43
N TYR A 311 -16.06 -4.72 0.87
CA TYR A 311 -15.90 -3.57 -0.04
C TYR A 311 -14.43 -3.22 -0.28
N SER A 312 -13.58 -3.48 0.70
CA SER A 312 -12.15 -3.23 0.61
C SER A 312 -11.39 -4.29 1.38
N ILE A 313 -10.29 -4.76 0.79
CA ILE A 313 -9.39 -5.77 1.33
C ILE A 313 -7.95 -5.32 1.07
N GLN A 314 -7.07 -5.62 2.02
CA GLN A 314 -5.64 -5.44 1.88
C GLN A 314 -4.91 -6.58 2.59
N GLN A 315 -3.85 -7.10 1.97
CA GLN A 315 -2.86 -7.93 2.64
C GLN A 315 -2.04 -7.06 3.61
N THR A 316 -1.88 -7.56 4.83
CA THR A 316 -1.09 -6.91 5.88
C THR A 316 0.37 -7.38 5.84
N TRP A 317 1.27 -6.63 6.48
CA TRP A 317 2.71 -6.88 6.45
C TRP A 317 3.16 -8.23 7.01
N ASP A 318 2.38 -8.83 7.88
CA ASP A 318 2.61 -10.17 8.44
C ASP A 318 1.95 -11.28 7.58
N ASP A 319 1.71 -11.00 6.30
CA ASP A 319 1.06 -11.87 5.30
C ASP A 319 -0.41 -12.21 5.56
N GLY A 320 -1.00 -11.70 6.65
CA GLY A 320 -2.44 -11.79 6.90
C GLY A 320 -3.26 -10.86 6.00
N TYR A 321 -4.56 -10.74 6.29
CA TYR A 321 -5.44 -9.81 5.57
C TYR A 321 -6.27 -8.97 6.53
N ILE A 322 -6.54 -7.72 6.14
CA ILE A 322 -7.49 -6.81 6.76
C ILE A 322 -8.55 -6.48 5.71
N PHE A 323 -9.82 -6.58 6.08
CA PHE A 323 -10.91 -6.23 5.17
C PHE A 323 -12.08 -5.63 5.92
N VAL A 324 -12.90 -4.87 5.20
CA VAL A 324 -14.03 -4.14 5.75
C VAL A 324 -15.31 -4.43 4.98
N GLY A 325 -16.37 -4.73 5.71
CA GLY A 325 -17.69 -5.04 5.17
C GLY A 325 -18.58 -5.82 6.12
N GLY A 326 -19.82 -6.04 5.69
CA GLY A 326 -20.85 -6.75 6.45
C GLY A 326 -21.65 -5.86 7.42
N ASP A 327 -22.97 -6.00 7.36
CA ASP A 327 -24.00 -5.52 8.27
C ASP A 327 -24.26 -6.51 9.41
N LYS A 328 -24.30 -5.99 10.63
CA LYS A 328 -24.78 -6.77 11.75
C LYS A 328 -26.31 -6.86 11.74
N GLU A 329 -26.81 -8.09 11.81
CA GLU A 329 -28.25 -8.40 11.86
C GLU A 329 -28.97 -7.56 12.92
N GLY A 330 -30.00 -6.81 12.50
CA GLY A 330 -30.77 -5.92 13.37
C GLY A 330 -30.09 -4.60 13.75
N GLN A 331 -28.88 -4.32 13.24
CA GLN A 331 -28.12 -3.09 13.47
C GLN A 331 -27.72 -2.42 12.15
N ALA A 332 -28.57 -1.52 11.66
CA ALA A 332 -28.23 -0.72 10.50
C ALA A 332 -26.98 0.14 10.75
N ASN A 333 -26.10 0.25 9.74
CA ASN A 333 -24.91 1.11 9.76
C ASN A 333 -23.85 0.70 10.80
N VAL A 334 -23.60 -0.61 10.89
CA VAL A 334 -22.45 -1.17 11.58
C VAL A 334 -21.59 -1.82 10.53
N THR A 335 -20.40 -1.27 10.33
CA THR A 335 -19.39 -1.85 9.46
C THR A 335 -18.46 -2.72 10.29
N VAL A 336 -18.07 -3.89 9.77
CA VAL A 336 -17.13 -4.76 10.48
C VAL A 336 -15.79 -4.81 9.77
N VAL A 337 -14.77 -4.48 10.55
CA VAL A 337 -13.37 -4.64 10.18
C VAL A 337 -12.92 -6.01 10.66
N THR A 338 -12.42 -6.83 9.75
CA THR A 338 -12.01 -8.21 10.04
C THR A 338 -10.54 -8.37 9.72
N ARG A 339 -9.77 -8.84 10.70
CA ARG A 339 -8.36 -9.17 10.57
C ARG A 339 -8.16 -10.67 10.58
N THR A 340 -7.28 -11.17 9.72
CA THR A 340 -7.02 -12.61 9.56
C THR A 340 -5.55 -12.95 9.49
N ASP A 341 -5.19 -14.17 9.82
CA ASP A 341 -3.85 -14.69 9.51
C ASP A 341 -3.66 -14.92 8.00
N SER A 342 -2.47 -15.37 7.60
CA SER A 342 -2.14 -15.63 6.19
C SER A 342 -2.94 -16.77 5.55
N GLN A 343 -3.65 -17.57 6.35
CA GLN A 343 -4.55 -18.64 5.92
C GLN A 343 -6.03 -18.20 5.96
N GLY A 344 -6.30 -16.93 6.24
CA GLY A 344 -7.64 -16.36 6.32
C GLY A 344 -8.41 -16.73 7.60
N ASN A 345 -7.77 -17.29 8.64
CA ASN A 345 -8.45 -17.49 9.92
C ASN A 345 -8.57 -16.16 10.66
N VAL A 346 -9.75 -15.89 11.22
CA VAL A 346 -10.01 -14.63 11.94
C VAL A 346 -9.13 -14.51 13.18
N LEU A 347 -8.36 -13.43 13.25
CA LEU A 347 -7.59 -13.02 14.43
C LEU A 347 -8.46 -12.17 15.36
N TRP A 348 -9.16 -11.19 14.79
CA TRP A 348 -10.15 -10.36 15.49
C TRP A 348 -11.15 -9.73 14.51
N GLU A 349 -12.31 -9.34 15.04
CA GLU A 349 -13.32 -8.52 14.37
C GLU A 349 -13.61 -7.29 15.22
N LYS A 350 -13.82 -6.15 14.55
CA LYS A 350 -14.18 -4.90 15.19
C LYS A 350 -15.39 -4.26 14.53
N GLU A 351 -16.40 -3.98 15.34
CA GLU A 351 -17.59 -3.23 14.92
C GLU A 351 -17.31 -1.73 14.99
N LEU A 352 -17.43 -1.05 13.85
CA LEU A 352 -17.46 0.40 13.75
C LEU A 352 -18.91 0.85 13.63
N LYS A 353 -19.42 1.41 14.72
CA LYS A 353 -20.79 1.94 14.80
C LYS A 353 -20.84 3.31 14.16
N GLY A 354 -21.88 3.57 13.39
CA GLY A 354 -22.08 4.88 12.76
C GLY A 354 -21.40 5.01 11.40
N VAL A 355 -20.67 4.00 10.95
CA VAL A 355 -20.17 3.89 9.56
C VAL A 355 -21.23 3.18 8.74
N GLY A 356 -21.85 3.89 7.82
CA GLY A 356 -22.79 3.26 6.91
C GLY A 356 -22.06 2.40 5.87
N ILE A 357 -22.74 1.32 5.46
CA ILE A 357 -22.22 0.33 4.51
C ILE A 357 -22.63 0.64 3.06
N SER A 358 -23.51 1.62 2.85
CA SER A 358 -24.18 1.85 1.55
C SER A 358 -23.27 2.50 0.49
N TYR A 359 -22.03 2.86 0.84
CA TYR A 359 -21.11 3.62 -0.01
C TYR A 359 -19.66 3.13 0.16
N SER A 360 -19.44 1.82 0.08
CA SER A 360 -18.11 1.19 -0.07
C SER A 360 -17.01 1.66 0.90
N PRO A 361 -17.06 1.27 2.19
CA PRO A 361 -15.98 1.60 3.12
C PRO A 361 -14.62 1.09 2.63
N ALA A 362 -13.58 1.87 2.90
CA ALA A 362 -12.20 1.56 2.56
C ALA A 362 -11.38 1.28 3.83
N VAL A 363 -10.46 0.32 3.77
CA VAL A 363 -9.52 0.01 4.86
C VAL A 363 -8.08 -0.03 4.37
N LEU A 364 -7.16 0.44 5.21
CA LEU A 364 -5.73 0.49 4.93
C LEU A 364 -4.92 0.22 6.22
N GLN A 365 -3.95 -0.70 6.18
CA GLN A 365 -2.85 -0.74 7.13
C GLN A 365 -1.86 0.38 6.78
N ILE A 366 -1.51 1.19 7.77
CA ILE A 366 -0.69 2.40 7.63
C ILE A 366 0.68 2.22 8.27
N GLY A 367 1.68 3.00 7.85
CA GLY A 367 3.12 2.86 8.16
C GLY A 367 3.50 2.45 9.60
N ASN A 368 2.79 2.91 10.63
CA ASN A 368 3.09 2.51 12.01
C ASN A 368 2.53 1.13 12.45
N GLY A 369 1.82 0.42 11.57
CA GLY A 369 1.12 -0.85 11.83
C GLY A 369 -0.36 -0.73 12.19
N SER A 370 -0.85 0.50 12.37
CA SER A 370 -2.26 0.78 12.67
C SER A 370 -3.12 0.57 11.43
N TYR A 371 -4.44 0.65 11.62
CA TYR A 371 -5.40 0.54 10.52
C TYR A 371 -6.22 1.80 10.42
N VAL A 372 -6.50 2.25 9.20
CA VAL A 372 -7.38 3.38 8.93
C VAL A 372 -8.57 2.89 8.14
N VAL A 373 -9.76 3.35 8.55
CA VAL A 373 -11.01 3.05 7.88
C VAL A 373 -11.67 4.36 7.48
N ALA A 374 -12.05 4.46 6.22
CA ALA A 374 -12.84 5.58 5.72
C ALA A 374 -14.20 5.09 5.22
N GLY A 375 -15.20 5.95 5.36
CA GLY A 375 -16.56 5.69 4.91
C GLY A 375 -17.41 6.93 5.16
N HIS A 376 -18.63 6.74 5.64
CA HIS A 376 -19.54 7.85 5.92
C HIS A 376 -20.25 7.67 7.25
N THR A 377 -20.50 8.79 7.93
CA THR A 377 -21.35 8.82 9.12
C THR A 377 -22.79 8.53 8.74
N LYS A 378 -23.59 7.98 9.66
CA LYS A 378 -25.05 8.00 9.48
C LYS A 378 -25.81 8.27 10.77
N VAL A 379 -26.75 9.20 10.66
CA VAL A 379 -27.79 9.50 11.66
C VAL A 379 -29.17 9.11 11.11
N LYS A 380 -30.07 8.65 11.98
CA LYS A 380 -31.50 8.57 11.69
C LYS A 380 -32.09 9.99 11.73
N GLY A 381 -32.14 10.66 10.57
CA GLY A 381 -32.73 12.01 10.42
C GLY A 381 -31.74 13.16 10.18
N GLY A 382 -30.49 12.89 9.81
CA GLY A 382 -29.47 13.89 9.46
C GLY A 382 -28.76 13.59 8.13
N VAL A 383 -27.89 14.50 7.69
CA VAL A 383 -27.13 14.41 6.44
C VAL A 383 -25.78 13.70 6.71
N PRO A 384 -25.35 12.71 5.88
CA PRO A 384 -24.11 11.97 6.13
C PRO A 384 -22.86 12.83 5.85
N ASP A 385 -21.82 12.60 6.65
CA ASP A 385 -20.49 13.19 6.52
C ASP A 385 -19.46 12.13 6.12
N THR A 386 -18.32 12.54 5.55
CA THR A 386 -17.14 11.66 5.43
C THR A 386 -16.67 11.23 6.82
N TYR A 387 -16.49 9.93 7.04
CA TYR A 387 -15.98 9.38 8.31
C TYR A 387 -14.56 8.83 8.12
N LEU A 388 -13.70 9.05 9.10
CA LEU A 388 -12.35 8.50 9.19
C LEU A 388 -12.08 8.02 10.61
N ALA A 389 -11.58 6.79 10.76
CA ALA A 389 -11.12 6.27 12.04
C ALA A 389 -9.76 5.60 11.91
N GLN A 390 -8.94 5.78 12.95
CA GLN A 390 -7.74 4.99 13.14
C GLN A 390 -7.96 3.97 14.27
N LEU A 391 -7.68 2.71 13.95
CA LEU A 391 -7.60 1.61 14.89
C LEU A 391 -6.15 1.39 15.29
N ASP A 392 -5.92 1.11 16.57
CA ASP A 392 -4.58 0.78 17.04
C ASP A 392 -4.02 -0.46 16.31
N LYS A 393 -2.71 -0.52 16.24
CA LYS A 393 -1.99 -1.66 15.69
C LYS A 393 -2.14 -2.90 16.60
N ASP A 394 -2.32 -4.04 15.98
CA ASP A 394 -2.21 -5.37 16.60
C ASP A 394 -0.85 -6.03 16.31
N PHE A 395 -0.05 -5.41 15.42
CA PHE A 395 1.27 -5.82 15.00
C PHE A 395 2.22 -4.62 14.99
N THR A 396 3.43 -4.76 15.53
CA THR A 396 4.45 -3.71 15.45
C THR A 396 5.44 -4.03 14.33
N PRO A 397 5.50 -3.22 13.26
CA PRO A 397 6.51 -3.39 12.22
C PRO A 397 7.91 -3.19 12.81
N VAL A 398 8.84 -4.07 12.47
CA VAL A 398 10.26 -3.93 12.79
C VAL A 398 10.98 -3.72 11.46
N PRO A 399 11.30 -2.47 11.07
CA PRO A 399 12.09 -2.22 9.87
C PRO A 399 13.54 -2.61 10.16
N ASP A 400 14.10 -3.52 9.37
CA ASP A 400 15.51 -3.90 9.47
C ASP A 400 16.06 -4.32 8.10
N ALA A 401 17.34 -4.04 7.89
CA ALA A 401 18.05 -4.30 6.65
C ALA A 401 19.46 -4.79 6.95
N ARG A 402 19.92 -5.77 6.17
CA ARG A 402 21.30 -6.24 6.21
C ARG A 402 21.95 -5.99 4.87
N PHE A 403 23.10 -5.34 4.89
CA PHE A 403 23.94 -5.21 3.72
C PHE A 403 24.66 -6.53 3.45
N VAL A 404 24.58 -7.05 2.23
CA VAL A 404 25.21 -8.32 1.86
C VAL A 404 26.49 -8.10 1.07
N SER A 405 26.42 -7.34 -0.02
CA SER A 405 27.54 -7.11 -0.94
C SER A 405 27.36 -5.82 -1.73
N PRO A 406 28.44 -5.23 -2.28
CA PRO A 406 29.84 -5.67 -2.21
C PRO A 406 30.55 -5.19 -0.94
N ARG A 407 31.47 -5.99 -0.38
CA ARG A 407 32.27 -5.61 0.81
C ARG A 407 33.73 -5.27 0.48
N ASP A 408 34.08 -5.31 -0.81
CA ASP A 408 35.42 -5.01 -1.30
C ASP A 408 35.66 -3.50 -1.40
N ALA A 409 36.93 -3.12 -1.46
CA ALA A 409 37.33 -1.75 -1.76
C ALA A 409 37.43 -1.54 -3.28
N PHE A 410 37.15 -0.31 -3.73
CA PHE A 410 37.13 0.04 -5.15
C PHE A 410 38.18 1.10 -5.45
N VAL A 411 38.88 0.96 -6.58
CA VAL A 411 39.75 2.00 -7.13
C VAL A 411 39.00 2.72 -8.26
N MET A 412 39.06 4.04 -8.26
CA MET A 412 38.35 4.89 -9.21
C MET A 412 39.18 6.09 -9.66
N ASP A 413 38.99 6.49 -10.91
CA ASP A 413 39.55 7.71 -11.47
C ASP A 413 38.68 8.90 -11.05
N ALA A 414 39.33 9.99 -10.65
CA ALA A 414 38.69 11.24 -10.27
C ALA A 414 37.75 11.77 -11.38
N GLY A 415 36.59 12.29 -10.96
CA GLY A 415 35.59 12.89 -11.86
C GLY A 415 34.82 11.91 -12.77
N LYS A 416 35.11 10.61 -12.73
CA LYS A 416 34.42 9.58 -13.54
C LYS A 416 33.18 9.05 -12.83
N SER A 417 32.18 8.66 -13.63
CA SER A 417 30.95 8.04 -13.13
C SER A 417 31.02 6.51 -13.21
N TYR A 418 30.48 5.86 -12.19
CA TYR A 418 30.50 4.41 -12.00
C TYR A 418 29.12 3.89 -11.60
N TYR A 419 28.90 2.58 -11.82
CA TYR A 419 27.71 1.85 -11.40
C TYR A 419 28.06 0.87 -10.28
N LEU A 420 27.27 0.88 -9.21
CA LEU A 420 27.39 -0.05 -8.10
C LEU A 420 26.09 -0.81 -7.92
N THR A 421 26.16 -2.15 -7.94
CA THR A 421 25.05 -3.03 -7.57
C THR A 421 25.25 -3.52 -6.16
N LEU A 422 24.38 -3.11 -5.23
CA LEU A 422 24.32 -3.60 -3.87
C LEU A 422 23.33 -4.74 -3.77
N VAL A 423 23.59 -5.65 -2.84
CA VAL A 423 22.62 -6.65 -2.41
C VAL A 423 22.24 -6.32 -0.97
N MET A 424 20.96 -6.03 -0.75
CA MET A 424 20.38 -5.73 0.56
C MET A 424 19.36 -6.81 0.90
N THR A 425 19.40 -7.39 2.10
CA THR A 425 18.39 -8.33 2.60
C THR A 425 17.50 -7.64 3.62
N ASN A 426 16.18 -7.83 3.50
CA ASN A 426 15.25 -7.42 4.54
C ASN A 426 15.31 -8.40 5.71
N ASN A 427 15.81 -7.95 6.85
CA ASN A 427 15.88 -8.74 8.08
C ASN A 427 14.74 -8.41 9.06
N GLY A 428 13.92 -7.43 8.70
CA GLY A 428 12.83 -6.94 9.51
C GLY A 428 11.59 -7.81 9.39
N THR A 429 10.51 -7.32 10.00
CA THR A 429 9.16 -7.87 9.84
C THR A 429 8.28 -7.00 8.93
N MET A 430 8.76 -5.81 8.56
CA MET A 430 8.08 -4.90 7.63
C MET A 430 8.62 -5.12 6.20
N PRO A 431 7.77 -5.43 5.20
CA PRO A 431 8.19 -5.48 3.82
C PRO A 431 8.65 -4.09 3.35
N TRP A 432 9.58 -4.06 2.40
CA TRP A 432 9.99 -2.81 1.77
C TRP A 432 9.23 -2.64 0.46
N THR A 433 8.48 -1.55 0.36
CA THR A 433 7.69 -1.18 -0.82
C THR A 433 7.86 0.30 -1.14
N PHE A 434 7.55 0.66 -2.39
CA PHE A 434 7.40 2.06 -2.79
C PHE A 434 6.30 2.76 -1.98
N GLN A 435 5.14 2.09 -1.81
CA GLN A 435 3.94 2.65 -1.18
C GLN A 435 4.17 2.99 0.29
N ASP A 436 5.02 2.21 0.97
CA ASP A 436 5.38 2.42 2.38
C ASP A 436 6.55 3.43 2.52
N GLY A 437 7.00 4.06 1.43
CA GLY A 437 8.06 5.09 1.47
C GLY A 437 9.42 4.55 1.89
N THR A 438 9.69 3.27 1.66
CA THR A 438 11.01 2.67 1.93
C THR A 438 11.93 2.86 0.73
N ILE A 439 13.07 3.51 0.98
CA ILE A 439 14.07 3.84 -0.03
C ILE A 439 15.46 3.48 0.51
N LEU A 440 16.47 3.52 -0.36
CA LEU A 440 17.87 3.48 0.04
C LEU A 440 18.50 4.85 -0.25
N ALA A 441 19.09 5.49 0.76
CA ALA A 441 19.54 6.88 0.69
C ALA A 441 20.99 7.05 1.16
N PRO A 442 21.71 8.09 0.69
CA PRO A 442 22.94 8.57 1.34
C PRO A 442 22.75 8.66 2.85
N SER A 443 23.59 7.98 3.63
CA SER A 443 23.50 8.07 5.09
C SER A 443 23.86 9.48 5.57
N SER A 444 23.01 10.10 6.39
CA SER A 444 23.33 11.39 7.03
C SER A 444 24.54 11.33 7.95
N ASP A 445 24.87 10.12 8.43
CA ASP A 445 25.96 9.88 9.36
C ASP A 445 27.33 9.79 8.64
N SER A 446 27.35 9.81 7.29
CA SER A 446 28.59 9.71 6.52
C SER A 446 29.23 11.08 6.28
N GLU A 447 30.45 11.26 6.77
CA GLU A 447 31.24 12.49 6.53
C GLU A 447 31.68 12.65 5.07
N ASP A 448 31.79 11.54 4.34
CA ASP A 448 32.33 11.48 2.98
C ASP A 448 31.24 11.52 1.89
N MET A 449 29.98 11.18 2.21
CA MET A 449 28.88 11.20 1.24
C MET A 449 28.72 12.55 0.52
N LYS A 450 29.07 13.67 1.17
CA LYS A 450 29.03 15.02 0.59
C LYS A 450 29.95 15.23 -0.61
N TYR A 451 30.96 14.38 -0.79
CA TYR A 451 31.88 14.45 -1.94
C TYR A 451 31.39 13.63 -3.13
N PHE A 452 30.36 12.81 -2.96
CA PHE A 452 29.78 11.99 -4.02
C PHE A 452 28.46 12.59 -4.48
N ASN A 453 28.26 12.64 -5.79
CA ASN A 453 26.95 12.92 -6.36
C ASN A 453 26.18 11.60 -6.53
N MET A 454 25.40 11.22 -5.52
CA MET A 454 24.62 9.99 -5.53
C MET A 454 23.16 10.28 -5.19
N THR A 455 22.24 9.67 -5.93
CA THR A 455 20.80 9.84 -5.77
C THR A 455 20.20 8.77 -4.89
N ASN A 456 19.03 9.05 -4.31
CA ASN A 456 18.24 8.03 -3.62
C ASN A 456 17.85 6.92 -4.61
N TYR A 457 17.83 5.69 -4.12
CA TYR A 457 17.20 4.58 -4.83
C TYR A 457 15.82 4.34 -4.23
N THR A 458 14.81 4.48 -5.07
CA THR A 458 13.43 4.17 -4.72
C THR A 458 13.14 2.73 -5.10
N ILE A 459 12.53 1.96 -4.19
CA ILE A 459 12.04 0.62 -4.51
C ILE A 459 11.03 0.75 -5.66
N PRO A 460 11.15 -0.06 -6.74
CA PRO A 460 10.23 0.05 -7.87
C PRO A 460 8.78 -0.20 -7.43
N ILE A 461 7.83 0.56 -7.96
CA ILE A 461 6.39 0.35 -7.71
C ILE A 461 6.01 -1.10 -8.05
N GLY A 462 5.30 -1.77 -7.14
CA GLY A 462 4.92 -3.18 -7.30
C GLY A 462 6.02 -4.18 -6.92
N THR A 463 7.23 -3.72 -6.58
CA THR A 463 8.26 -4.55 -5.93
C THR A 463 8.03 -4.57 -4.42
N ILE A 464 8.04 -5.78 -3.84
CA ILE A 464 7.89 -6.01 -2.41
C ILE A 464 9.08 -6.84 -1.95
N VAL A 465 9.99 -6.23 -1.18
CA VAL A 465 11.14 -6.95 -0.59
C VAL A 465 10.73 -7.46 0.78
N ARG A 466 10.44 -8.75 0.89
CA ARG A 466 9.92 -9.35 2.13
C ARG A 466 10.98 -9.66 3.16
N PRO A 467 10.58 -9.86 4.43
CA PRO A 467 11.42 -10.51 5.43
C PRO A 467 12.14 -11.75 4.85
N GLY A 468 13.46 -11.74 4.95
CA GLY A 468 14.38 -12.75 4.41
C GLY A 468 14.73 -12.62 2.91
N GLN A 469 14.05 -11.78 2.14
CA GLN A 469 14.35 -11.56 0.72
C GLN A 469 15.44 -10.52 0.51
N SER A 470 16.18 -10.68 -0.59
CA SER A 470 17.19 -9.73 -1.03
C SER A 470 16.75 -8.98 -2.28
N ILE A 471 17.18 -7.72 -2.39
CA ILE A 471 17.03 -6.90 -3.58
C ILE A 471 18.42 -6.46 -4.08
N ASN A 472 18.56 -6.42 -5.41
CA ASN A 472 19.69 -5.81 -6.07
C ASN A 472 19.38 -4.33 -6.30
N VAL A 473 20.23 -3.46 -5.78
CA VAL A 473 20.07 -2.02 -5.87
C VAL A 473 21.19 -1.43 -6.69
N ASN A 474 20.85 -0.72 -7.77
CA ASN A 474 21.84 -0.11 -8.65
C ASN A 474 21.92 1.39 -8.38
N PHE A 475 23.12 1.88 -8.08
CA PHE A 475 23.40 3.32 -8.00
C PHE A 475 24.37 3.75 -9.07
N THR A 476 24.14 4.95 -9.57
CA THR A 476 25.14 5.72 -10.30
C THR A 476 25.73 6.75 -9.35
N TYR A 477 27.06 6.88 -9.37
CA TYR A 477 27.75 7.90 -8.59
C TYR A 477 28.96 8.42 -9.38
N THR A 478 29.32 9.68 -9.12
CA THR A 478 30.53 10.30 -9.68
C THR A 478 31.60 10.42 -8.60
N ALA A 479 32.81 9.94 -8.91
CA ALA A 479 33.96 10.04 -8.04
C ALA A 479 34.36 11.53 -7.82
N PRO A 480 34.80 11.90 -6.61
CA PRO A 480 35.37 13.22 -6.35
C PRO A 480 36.52 13.58 -7.30
N GLU A 481 36.76 14.88 -7.49
CA GLU A 481 37.92 15.39 -8.25
C GLU A 481 39.24 15.32 -7.48
N MET A 482 39.17 15.05 -6.17
CA MET A 482 40.33 14.97 -5.27
C MET A 482 40.73 13.51 -5.06
N ASN A 483 42.03 13.25 -5.11
CA ASN A 483 42.59 11.99 -4.69
C ASN A 483 42.31 11.75 -3.21
N GLY A 484 42.22 10.49 -2.80
CA GLY A 484 42.10 10.15 -1.39
C GLY A 484 41.41 8.83 -1.15
N THR A 485 41.36 8.45 0.12
CA THR A 485 40.48 7.36 0.59
C THR A 485 39.19 7.96 1.13
N TYR A 486 38.06 7.37 0.73
CA TYR A 486 36.73 7.80 1.12
C TYR A 486 35.94 6.61 1.68
N HIS A 487 35.09 6.88 2.67
CA HIS A 487 34.21 5.91 3.31
C HIS A 487 32.74 6.34 3.24
N PRO A 488 32.15 6.46 2.03
CA PRO A 488 30.74 6.78 1.90
C PRO A 488 29.87 5.66 2.47
N GLU A 489 28.71 6.03 2.98
CA GLU A 489 27.74 5.09 3.53
C GLU A 489 26.36 5.32 2.93
N VAL A 490 25.66 4.23 2.59
CA VAL A 490 24.23 4.26 2.25
C VAL A 490 23.45 3.41 3.22
N ARG A 491 22.19 3.78 3.46
CA ARG A 491 21.39 3.08 4.46
C ARG A 491 19.92 3.13 4.08
N MET A 492 19.20 2.06 4.43
CA MET A 492 17.76 2.03 4.21
C MET A 492 17.12 3.16 5.01
N PHE A 493 16.21 3.86 4.37
CA PHE A 493 15.51 5.00 4.95
C PHE A 493 14.03 4.79 4.77
N TRP A 494 13.30 4.98 5.86
CA TRP A 494 11.86 4.97 5.86
C TRP A 494 11.37 6.40 5.99
N THR A 495 10.66 6.85 4.96
CA THR A 495 10.16 8.21 4.86
C THR A 495 9.34 8.56 6.10
N ASN A 496 9.66 9.68 6.75
CA ASN A 496 9.12 10.17 8.03
C ASN A 496 9.44 9.36 9.28
N HIS A 497 10.21 8.28 9.19
CA HIS A 497 10.61 7.46 10.33
C HIS A 497 12.12 7.51 10.59
N GLY A 498 12.94 7.55 9.54
CA GLY A 498 14.40 7.66 9.64
C GLY A 498 15.14 6.47 9.04
N TYR A 499 16.46 6.44 9.26
CA TYR A 499 17.32 5.35 8.82
C TYR A 499 17.12 4.08 9.64
N PHE A 500 17.17 2.93 8.99
CA PHE A 500 17.07 1.61 9.64
C PHE A 500 18.05 0.61 9.02
N GLY A 501 18.27 -0.51 9.72
CA GLY A 501 19.21 -1.55 9.32
C GLY A 501 20.68 -1.21 9.38
N GLU A 502 21.53 -2.13 8.96
CA GLU A 502 22.99 -1.98 8.83
C GLU A 502 23.31 -0.97 7.71
N PRO A 503 24.16 0.05 7.95
CA PRO A 503 24.68 0.89 6.88
C PRO A 503 25.59 0.07 5.95
N ALA A 504 25.38 0.20 4.65
CA ALA A 504 26.31 -0.28 3.64
C ALA A 504 27.49 0.70 3.56
N LYS A 505 28.65 0.27 4.06
CA LYS A 505 29.88 1.06 4.09
C LYS A 505 30.79 0.64 2.95
N PHE A 506 31.36 1.63 2.27
CA PHE A 506 32.30 1.40 1.18
C PHE A 506 33.69 1.93 1.52
N THR A 507 34.69 1.41 0.83
CA THR A 507 36.03 2.00 0.80
C THR A 507 36.37 2.30 -0.64
N PHE A 508 36.52 3.58 -0.95
CA PHE A 508 36.82 4.06 -2.29
C PHE A 508 38.18 4.76 -2.31
N TYR A 509 39.06 4.30 -3.20
CA TYR A 509 40.36 4.90 -3.49
C TYR A 509 40.25 5.72 -4.77
N VAL A 510 40.19 7.04 -4.62
CA VAL A 510 40.17 7.97 -5.76
C VAL A 510 41.60 8.31 -6.16
N VAL A 511 41.91 8.10 -7.44
CA VAL A 511 43.22 8.33 -8.05
C VAL A 511 43.10 9.24 -9.29
N ASN A 512 44.24 9.71 -9.79
CA ASN A 512 44.33 10.54 -11.00
C ASN A 512 43.59 11.90 -10.96
N GLY A 513 43.26 12.38 -9.76
CA GLY A 513 42.69 13.69 -9.49
C GLY A 513 43.68 14.69 -8.88
N THR A 514 43.12 15.78 -8.38
CA THR A 514 43.84 16.83 -7.65
C THR A 514 44.35 16.33 -6.28
N PRO A 515 45.38 16.96 -5.69
CA PRO A 515 45.87 16.57 -4.36
C PRO A 515 44.77 16.64 -3.29
N ASP A 516 44.79 15.68 -2.35
CA ASP A 516 43.86 15.70 -1.21
C ASP A 516 44.15 16.91 -0.31
N THR A 517 43.17 17.80 -0.17
CA THR A 517 43.26 18.98 0.70
C THR A 517 42.33 18.90 1.90
N ARG A 518 41.68 17.76 2.12
CA ARG A 518 40.78 17.54 3.26
C ARG A 518 41.57 17.52 4.56
N THR A 519 41.00 18.08 5.62
CA THR A 519 41.57 17.98 6.97
C THR A 519 41.61 16.51 7.38
N PRO A 520 42.76 15.96 7.83
CA PRO A 520 42.83 14.58 8.29
C PRO A 520 41.84 14.35 9.43
N THR A 521 40.87 13.45 9.26
CA THR A 521 40.06 12.95 10.36
C THR A 521 41.00 12.19 11.30
N ALA A 522 41.01 12.53 12.60
CA ALA A 522 41.95 11.99 13.56
C ALA A 522 42.03 10.46 13.46
N ALA A 523 43.21 9.95 13.12
CA ALA A 523 43.43 8.52 12.94
C ALA A 523 43.11 7.75 14.22
N VAL A 524 42.21 6.77 14.12
CA VAL A 524 42.23 5.63 15.04
C VAL A 524 43.62 5.01 14.93
N THR A 525 44.29 4.89 16.07
CA THR A 525 45.68 4.46 16.22
C THR A 525 45.96 3.19 15.42
N ALA A 526 46.75 3.33 14.36
CA ALA A 526 47.28 2.20 13.59
C ALA A 526 48.33 1.44 14.43
N ALA A 527 48.12 0.15 14.63
CA ALA A 527 49.17 -0.79 15.02
C ALA A 527 50.17 -0.97 13.86
N PRO A 528 51.44 -1.32 14.13
CA PRO A 528 52.52 -1.14 13.18
C PRO A 528 52.43 -2.09 11.98
N THR A 529 52.93 -1.55 10.87
CA THR A 529 53.06 -2.08 9.52
C THR A 529 53.68 -3.48 9.43
N SER A 530 53.07 -4.33 8.63
CA SER A 530 53.79 -5.37 7.88
C SER A 530 53.38 -5.35 6.41
N ALA A 531 54.34 -5.75 5.57
CA ALA A 531 54.49 -5.56 4.13
C ALA A 531 53.23 -5.53 3.25
N ALA A 532 53.30 -4.64 2.25
CA ALA A 532 52.41 -4.56 1.10
C ALA A 532 52.13 -5.94 0.50
N THR A 533 50.89 -6.37 0.63
CA THR A 533 50.32 -7.43 -0.20
C THR A 533 49.36 -6.74 -1.17
N THR A 534 49.52 -7.04 -2.45
CA THR A 534 48.76 -6.51 -3.60
C THR A 534 47.26 -6.41 -3.30
N ALA A 535 46.70 -5.21 -3.49
CA ALA A 535 45.27 -4.97 -3.47
C ALA A 535 44.59 -5.88 -4.52
N PRO A 536 43.44 -6.51 -4.21
CA PRO A 536 42.69 -7.25 -5.21
C PRO A 536 42.16 -6.27 -6.27
N ASP A 537 42.47 -6.59 -7.52
CA ASP A 537 42.16 -5.78 -8.70
C ASP A 537 40.68 -6.04 -9.09
N VAL A 538 39.76 -5.33 -8.45
CA VAL A 538 38.37 -5.22 -8.91
C VAL A 538 38.18 -3.80 -9.42
N THR A 539 38.53 -3.59 -10.69
CA THR A 539 38.25 -2.34 -11.41
C THR A 539 36.74 -2.21 -11.59
N ALA A 540 36.16 -1.10 -11.11
CA ALA A 540 34.76 -0.80 -11.34
C ALA A 540 34.52 -0.61 -12.85
N THR A 541 33.52 -1.31 -13.41
CA THR A 541 33.23 -1.25 -14.84
C THR A 541 32.69 0.13 -15.25
N PRO A 542 33.26 0.78 -16.29
CA PRO A 542 32.71 2.01 -16.86
C PRO A 542 31.30 1.79 -17.41
N GLY A 543 30.43 2.79 -17.23
CA GLY A 543 29.08 2.79 -17.79
C GLY A 543 29.00 2.86 -19.32
N PRO A 544 27.89 2.42 -19.94
CA PRO A 544 27.63 2.68 -21.36
C PRO A 544 27.44 4.19 -21.60
N THR A 545 27.99 4.70 -22.70
CA THR A 545 28.05 6.12 -23.08
C THR A 545 26.75 6.71 -23.65
N ASP A 546 25.62 6.00 -23.60
CA ASP A 546 24.36 6.47 -24.17
C ASP A 546 23.24 6.44 -23.11
N ALA A 547 23.00 7.58 -22.47
CA ALA A 547 21.77 7.85 -21.73
C ALA A 547 21.02 9.01 -22.42
N PRO A 548 19.69 8.94 -22.61
CA PRO A 548 18.91 10.06 -23.10
C PRO A 548 18.88 11.17 -22.04
N ASP A 549 19.00 12.40 -22.52
CA ASP A 549 19.10 13.65 -21.77
C ASP A 549 17.99 13.77 -20.70
N ALA A 550 18.35 13.54 -19.43
CA ALA A 550 17.48 13.80 -18.29
C ALA A 550 17.73 15.24 -17.83
N THR A 551 16.82 16.13 -18.16
CA THR A 551 16.83 17.51 -17.66
C THR A 551 16.68 17.50 -16.13
N PRO A 552 17.50 18.27 -15.39
CA PRO A 552 17.44 18.28 -13.94
C PRO A 552 16.21 19.05 -13.47
N VAL A 553 15.29 18.36 -12.80
CA VAL A 553 14.23 18.98 -12.00
C VAL A 553 14.88 19.61 -10.76
N LYS A 554 14.86 20.95 -10.68
CA LYS A 554 15.26 21.68 -9.47
C LYS A 554 14.21 21.45 -8.38
N THR A 555 14.53 20.64 -7.38
CA THR A 555 13.81 20.64 -6.09
C THR A 555 14.51 21.64 -5.15
N GLY A 556 13.88 22.79 -4.92
CA GLY A 556 14.24 23.70 -3.85
C GLY A 556 13.43 23.39 -2.59
N GLY A 557 14.09 23.41 -1.43
CA GLY A 557 13.41 23.39 -0.12
C GLY A 557 14.23 22.66 0.96
N LEU A 558 14.78 23.42 1.90
CA LEU A 558 15.55 22.95 3.06
C LEU A 558 14.72 22.05 4.01
N PRO A 559 15.36 21.11 4.75
CA PRO A 559 14.71 20.46 5.88
C PRO A 559 14.68 21.40 7.10
N CYS A 560 13.49 21.62 7.65
CA CYS A 560 13.34 22.24 8.96
C CYS A 560 13.73 21.23 10.06
N LEU A 561 14.90 21.45 10.65
CA LEU A 561 15.21 21.02 12.01
C LEU A 561 14.42 21.90 12.99
N SER A 562 13.60 21.29 13.86
CA SER A 562 13.18 21.94 15.10
C SER A 562 13.90 21.28 16.28
N SER A 563 14.97 21.94 16.71
CA SER A 563 15.64 21.70 17.96
C SER A 563 14.70 22.03 19.12
N VAL A 564 14.22 21.03 19.86
CA VAL A 564 13.63 21.27 21.19
C VAL A 564 14.77 21.37 22.20
N VAL A 565 15.08 22.60 22.58
CA VAL A 565 15.93 22.93 23.73
C VAL A 565 15.16 22.55 24.99
N LEU A 566 15.67 21.57 25.75
CA LEU A 566 15.25 21.32 27.13
C LEU A 566 15.61 22.51 28.02
N PRO A 567 14.68 23.04 28.84
CA PRO A 567 15.08 23.73 30.05
C PRO A 567 15.23 22.70 31.18
N LEU A 568 16.46 22.62 31.71
CA LEU A 568 16.71 22.13 33.07
C LEU A 568 15.82 22.91 34.04
N LEU A 569 14.99 22.22 34.83
CA LEU A 569 14.48 22.78 36.09
C LEU A 569 14.79 21.83 37.25
N VAL A 570 15.50 22.42 38.21
CA VAL A 570 15.99 21.86 39.46
C VAL A 570 14.83 21.41 40.34
N VAL A 571 14.87 20.15 40.80
CA VAL A 571 13.95 19.63 41.82
C VAL A 571 14.44 20.09 43.19
N GLY A 572 13.72 21.05 43.78
CA GLY A 572 13.80 21.39 45.20
C GLY A 572 12.77 20.57 45.99
N THR A 573 13.24 19.97 47.09
CA THR A 573 12.45 19.26 48.10
C THR A 573 11.55 20.16 48.95
N VAL A 574 10.63 19.52 49.69
CA VAL A 574 9.75 19.97 50.80
C VAL A 574 8.31 20.24 50.33
N GLY A 575 7.24 19.70 50.91
CA GLY A 575 7.06 18.86 52.09
C GLY A 575 5.58 18.45 52.24
N LEU A 576 5.35 17.38 53.00
CA LEU A 576 4.02 16.87 53.38
C LEU A 576 3.15 17.95 54.05
N GLY A 577 1.90 18.05 53.61
CA GLY A 577 0.83 18.79 54.29
C GLY A 577 -0.52 18.10 54.09
N LEU A 578 -0.94 17.34 55.10
CA LEU A 578 -2.29 16.79 55.26
C LEU A 578 -3.34 17.90 55.16
N TYR A 579 -4.46 17.69 54.43
CA TYR A 579 -5.73 18.26 54.86
C TYR A 579 -6.97 17.44 54.40
N ARG A 580 -7.96 17.49 55.28
CA ARG A 580 -9.11 16.60 55.45
C ARG A 580 -10.24 16.81 54.43
N ARG A 581 -10.92 15.69 54.15
CA ARG A 581 -12.33 15.56 53.74
C ARG A 581 -13.27 16.51 54.51
N ARG A 582 -14.18 17.17 53.79
CA ARG A 582 -15.55 17.45 54.29
C ARG A 582 -16.56 17.51 53.13
N ASN A 583 -17.80 17.24 53.52
CA ASN A 583 -18.93 16.71 52.75
C ASN A 583 -19.67 17.73 51.87
N LYS A 584 -20.30 17.19 50.82
CA LYS A 584 -21.70 17.30 50.32
C LYS A 584 -22.61 18.48 50.74
N GLU A 585 -23.54 18.74 49.81
CA GLU A 585 -24.75 19.61 49.79
C GLU A 585 -24.46 21.03 49.28
N GLU A 586 -25.15 21.60 48.29
CA GLU A 586 -26.39 21.30 47.55
C GLU A 586 -26.20 21.35 46.03
#